data_AF-A0A1A8JY13-F1
#
_entry.id   AF-A0A1A8JY13-F1
#
_cell.length_a   1.000
_cell.length_b   1.000
_cell.length_c   1.000
_cell.angle_alpha   90.00
_cell.angle_beta   90.00
_cell.angle_gamma   90.00
#
_symmetry.space_group_name_H-M   'P 1'
#
loop_
_entity.id
_entity.type
_entity.pdbx_description
1 polymer ?
#
loop_
_entity_poly.entity_id
_entity_poly.type
_entity_poly.pdbx_seq_one_letter_code
_entity_poly.pdbx_strand_id
1 'polypeptide(L)'
;PADQLSEITTLKEVIGAQEKTISNLLKAVNEQHDQLDHQKIKIKILEDKVNYDAFQDTADKTMDSDHSASDMFDYLPRNSTGLTNDLPVDCSELYINGEVNSGIYAIKPNHSEPFYAFCEMSSGTGSTVIQRRTDGSVDFDKTWEMYEKGFGVMEKDFWLGLQKIQSFTQHQAYILRIDVEDWKEEKHWAEYNFSVEGPSEDYALHVSHFSGDLPDAMSNITGAKFSTKDKNNDNCNLDCARSCSGGWWLSACSETSFNGKYFWLRAKGRSLRRKGIQWKPGTGSSYSFKMTKISLRRVPDSGI
;
A
#
# COMPACT_ATOMS: atom_id res chain seq x y z
N PRO A 1 -59.71 -15.33 -26.24
CA PRO A 1 -58.76 -15.68 -27.33
C PRO A 1 -58.24 -14.49 -28.14
N ALA A 2 -59.03 -13.41 -28.33
CA ALA A 2 -58.58 -12.18 -29.01
C ALA A 2 -57.85 -11.19 -28.08
N ASP A 3 -58.35 -10.99 -26.84
CA ASP A 3 -57.78 -10.03 -25.89
C ASP A 3 -56.37 -10.40 -25.41
N GLN A 4 -56.08 -11.70 -25.28
CA GLN A 4 -54.72 -12.16 -24.93
C GLN A 4 -53.72 -11.91 -26.07
N LEU A 5 -54.18 -11.92 -27.33
CA LEU A 5 -53.31 -11.70 -28.48
C LEU A 5 -52.98 -10.21 -28.66
N SER A 6 -53.93 -9.32 -28.33
CA SER A 6 -53.67 -7.87 -28.31
C SER A 6 -52.71 -7.49 -27.18
N GLU A 7 -52.86 -8.07 -25.98
CA GLU A 7 -51.91 -7.88 -24.86
C GLU A 7 -50.49 -8.35 -25.18
N ILE A 8 -50.34 -9.50 -25.84
CA ILE A 8 -49.00 -9.98 -26.27
C ILE A 8 -48.37 -9.05 -27.30
N THR A 9 -49.19 -8.48 -28.19
CA THR A 9 -48.72 -7.56 -29.24
C THR A 9 -48.23 -6.24 -28.61
N THR A 10 -48.99 -5.67 -27.67
CA THR A 10 -48.57 -4.45 -26.96
C THR A 10 -47.32 -4.69 -26.12
N LEU A 11 -47.20 -5.85 -25.45
CA LEU A 11 -45.98 -6.20 -24.69
C LEU A 11 -44.74 -6.26 -25.59
N LYS A 12 -44.88 -6.82 -26.80
CA LYS A 12 -43.79 -6.94 -27.77
C LYS A 12 -43.32 -5.58 -28.27
N GLU A 13 -44.24 -4.63 -28.46
CA GLU A 13 -43.91 -3.25 -28.83
C GLU A 13 -43.16 -2.54 -27.69
N VAL A 14 -43.59 -2.73 -26.44
CA VAL A 14 -42.90 -2.16 -25.27
C VAL A 14 -41.49 -2.71 -25.12
N ILE A 15 -41.31 -4.03 -25.27
CA ILE A 15 -39.98 -4.67 -25.21
C ILE A 15 -39.07 -4.12 -26.31
N GLY A 16 -39.57 -3.99 -27.55
CA GLY A 16 -38.79 -3.42 -28.65
C GLY A 16 -38.39 -1.96 -28.40
N ALA A 17 -39.27 -1.16 -27.78
CA ALA A 17 -38.94 0.21 -27.38
C ALA A 17 -37.88 0.26 -26.26
N GLN A 18 -37.94 -0.66 -25.30
CA GLN A 18 -36.95 -0.77 -24.23
C GLN A 18 -35.59 -1.21 -24.75
N GLU A 19 -35.51 -2.21 -25.63
CA GLU A 19 -34.25 -2.65 -26.26
C GLU A 19 -33.58 -1.51 -27.03
N LYS A 20 -34.35 -0.72 -27.77
CA LYS A 20 -33.84 0.46 -28.48
C LYS A 20 -33.29 1.52 -27.50
N THR A 21 -33.97 1.71 -26.37
CA THR A 21 -33.55 2.65 -25.33
C THR A 21 -32.25 2.18 -24.66
N ILE A 22 -32.14 0.89 -24.33
CA ILE A 22 -30.94 0.28 -23.76
C ILE A 22 -29.76 0.41 -24.73
N SER A 23 -29.98 0.16 -26.03
CA SER A 23 -28.94 0.32 -27.06
C SER A 23 -28.44 1.76 -27.15
N ASN A 24 -29.35 2.75 -27.10
CA ASN A 24 -28.99 4.16 -27.10
C ASN A 24 -28.21 4.56 -25.83
N LEU A 25 -28.62 4.06 -24.66
CA LEU A 25 -27.94 4.31 -23.39
C LEU A 25 -26.53 3.70 -23.39
N LEU A 26 -26.37 2.46 -23.88
CA LEU A 26 -25.07 1.81 -24.00
C LEU A 26 -24.13 2.61 -24.91
N LYS A 27 -24.65 3.15 -26.01
CA LYS A 27 -23.88 4.02 -26.90
C LYS A 27 -23.43 5.29 -26.18
N ALA A 28 -24.33 5.95 -25.45
CA ALA A 28 -23.99 7.15 -24.67
C ALA A 28 -22.96 6.87 -23.57
N VAL A 29 -23.05 5.73 -22.87
CA VAL A 29 -22.08 5.32 -21.86
C VAL A 29 -20.70 5.08 -22.47
N ASN A 30 -20.63 4.43 -23.63
CA ASN A 30 -19.36 4.23 -24.34
C ASN A 30 -18.75 5.57 -24.80
N GLU A 31 -19.56 6.47 -25.35
CA GLU A 31 -19.10 7.82 -25.73
C GLU A 31 -18.59 8.62 -24.52
N GLN A 32 -19.26 8.52 -23.37
CA GLN A 32 -18.79 9.12 -22.12
C GLN A 32 -17.50 8.48 -21.60
N HIS A 33 -17.34 7.16 -21.76
CA HIS A 33 -16.11 6.46 -21.41
C HIS A 33 -14.92 6.95 -22.24
N ASP A 34 -15.11 7.07 -23.57
CA ASP A 34 -14.08 7.60 -24.48
C ASP A 34 -13.72 9.05 -24.15
N GLN A 35 -14.71 9.87 -23.78
CA GLN A 35 -14.46 11.25 -23.32
C GLN A 35 -13.67 11.30 -22.01
N LEU A 36 -13.97 10.44 -21.05
CA LEU A 36 -13.23 10.35 -19.79
C LEU A 36 -11.78 9.92 -20.01
N ASP A 37 -11.54 8.95 -20.89
CA ASP A 37 -10.19 8.51 -21.22
C ASP A 37 -9.40 9.62 -21.94
N HIS A 38 -10.07 10.37 -22.82
CA HIS A 38 -9.46 11.53 -23.45
C HIS A 38 -9.12 12.64 -22.43
N GLN A 39 -9.99 12.88 -21.44
CA GLN A 39 -9.74 13.82 -20.35
C GLN A 39 -8.57 13.35 -19.46
N LYS A 40 -8.48 12.06 -19.14
CA LYS A 40 -7.34 11.50 -18.39
C LYS A 40 -6.01 11.70 -19.10
N ILE A 41 -5.97 11.47 -20.42
CA ILE A 41 -4.75 11.71 -21.21
C ILE A 41 -4.38 13.19 -21.19
N LYS A 42 -5.36 14.10 -21.30
CA LYS A 42 -5.11 15.55 -21.18
C LYS A 42 -4.57 15.94 -19.82
N ILE A 43 -5.15 15.42 -18.74
CA ILE A 43 -4.68 15.66 -17.37
C ILE A 43 -3.22 15.20 -17.24
N LYS A 44 -2.91 13.99 -17.70
CA LYS A 44 -1.54 13.46 -17.67
C LYS A 44 -0.54 14.33 -18.43
N ILE A 45 -0.91 14.82 -19.62
CA ILE A 45 -0.07 15.74 -20.40
C ILE A 45 0.12 17.07 -19.66
N LEU A 46 -0.92 17.57 -18.97
CA LEU A 46 -0.82 18.79 -18.17
C LEU A 46 0.04 18.58 -16.92
N GLU A 47 -0.07 17.44 -16.24
CA GLU A 47 0.79 17.06 -15.12
C GLU A 47 2.26 16.98 -15.55
N ASP A 48 2.54 16.36 -16.71
CA ASP A 48 3.89 16.29 -17.27
C ASP A 48 4.44 17.69 -17.60
N LYS A 49 3.59 18.60 -18.10
CA LYS A 49 3.96 20.00 -18.36
C LYS A 49 4.23 20.79 -17.08
N VAL A 50 3.37 20.66 -16.07
CA VAL A 50 3.58 21.31 -14.76
C VAL A 50 4.86 20.80 -14.10
N ASN A 51 5.14 19.51 -14.22
CA ASN A 51 6.38 18.92 -13.72
C ASN A 51 7.59 19.48 -14.48
N TYR A 52 7.55 19.55 -15.82
CA TYR A 52 8.61 20.14 -16.64
C TYR A 52 8.86 21.63 -16.34
N ASP A 53 7.80 22.41 -16.15
CA ASP A 53 7.90 23.83 -15.80
C ASP A 53 8.47 24.01 -14.37
N ALA A 54 8.14 23.12 -13.43
CA ALA A 54 8.77 23.09 -12.10
C ALA A 54 10.28 22.75 -12.14
N PHE A 55 10.72 21.96 -13.13
CA PHE A 55 12.14 21.69 -13.38
C PHE A 55 12.87 22.87 -14.04
N GLN A 56 12.20 23.73 -14.82
CA GLN A 56 12.80 24.95 -15.37
C GLN A 56 12.92 26.06 -14.31
N ASP A 57 11.91 26.21 -13.44
CA ASP A 57 11.93 27.19 -12.34
C ASP A 57 13.02 26.88 -11.27
N THR A 58 13.46 25.62 -11.19
CA THR A 58 14.59 25.19 -10.34
C THR A 58 15.95 25.32 -11.05
N ALA A 59 15.99 25.22 -12.38
CA ALA A 59 17.22 25.38 -13.16
C ALA A 59 17.64 26.86 -13.32
N ASP A 60 16.70 27.79 -13.46
CA ASP A 60 16.99 29.23 -13.55
C ASP A 60 17.35 29.89 -12.19
N LYS A 61 17.28 29.12 -11.09
CA LYS A 61 17.65 29.58 -9.73
C LYS A 61 18.98 29.03 -9.19
N THR A 62 19.73 28.25 -9.97
CA THR A 62 21.03 27.70 -9.54
C THR A 62 22.20 28.25 -10.34
N MET A 63 22.42 29.56 -10.21
CA MET A 63 23.75 30.17 -10.26
C MET A 63 23.82 31.31 -9.24
N ASP A 64 23.72 30.99 -7.95
CA ASP A 64 24.50 31.70 -6.93
C ASP A 64 24.71 30.80 -5.71
N SER A 65 25.81 31.05 -5.03
CA SER A 65 26.47 30.20 -4.03
C SER A 65 25.67 29.85 -2.76
N ASP A 66 26.12 28.75 -2.17
CA ASP A 66 26.23 28.46 -0.73
C ASP A 66 25.06 27.85 0.07
N HIS A 67 25.43 26.76 0.75
CA HIS A 67 24.92 26.21 2.01
C HIS A 67 23.43 26.40 2.40
N SER A 68 22.64 25.31 2.33
CA SER A 68 21.78 24.86 3.45
C SER A 68 21.00 23.58 3.10
N ALA A 69 21.53 22.42 3.49
CA ALA A 69 20.67 21.35 3.96
C ALA A 69 20.45 21.61 5.45
N SER A 70 19.46 22.43 5.79
CA SER A 70 19.05 22.66 7.18
C SER A 70 17.55 22.97 7.23
N ASP A 71 16.88 22.26 8.13
CA ASP A 71 15.66 22.65 8.82
C ASP A 71 14.32 22.60 8.09
N MET A 72 13.84 21.36 7.91
CA MET A 72 12.42 21.03 8.07
C MET A 72 12.09 20.63 9.53
N PHE A 73 12.90 21.09 10.50
CA PHE A 73 12.61 21.01 11.94
C PHE A 73 12.17 22.37 12.54
N ASP A 74 12.30 23.47 11.79
CA ASP A 74 12.02 24.84 12.28
C ASP A 74 10.53 25.23 12.32
N TYR A 75 9.62 24.35 11.86
CA TYR A 75 8.19 24.63 11.84
C TYR A 75 7.39 24.02 13.01
N LEU A 76 8.06 23.56 14.07
CA LEU A 76 7.35 23.20 15.31
C LEU A 76 6.77 24.48 15.96
N PRO A 77 5.45 24.55 16.23
CA PRO A 77 4.86 25.71 16.89
C PRO A 77 5.46 25.88 18.29
N ARG A 78 6.17 26.98 18.49
CA ARG A 78 6.83 27.39 19.75
C ARG A 78 5.81 27.88 20.80
N ASN A 79 4.77 27.10 21.09
CA ASN A 79 3.83 27.37 22.17
C ASN A 79 3.30 26.07 22.76
N SER A 80 4.17 25.33 23.45
CA SER A 80 3.79 24.41 24.53
C SER A 80 4.97 24.28 25.48
N THR A 81 4.80 24.83 26.68
CA THR A 81 5.69 24.66 27.82
C THR A 81 5.72 23.18 28.22
N GLY A 82 6.82 22.48 27.93
CA GLY A 82 7.09 21.13 28.45
C GLY A 82 7.56 20.07 27.44
N LEU A 83 8.34 20.42 26.40
CA LEU A 83 8.92 19.40 25.51
C LEU A 83 10.17 18.79 26.15
N THR A 84 10.01 17.66 26.82
CA THR A 84 11.14 16.76 27.11
C THR A 84 11.74 16.26 25.81
N ASN A 85 13.06 16.09 25.77
CA ASN A 85 13.88 15.66 24.62
C ASN A 85 13.59 14.23 24.08
N ASP A 86 12.44 13.63 24.35
CA ASP A 86 12.08 12.29 23.89
C ASP A 86 10.85 12.35 22.99
N LEU A 87 11.07 12.18 21.69
CA LEU A 87 10.02 11.83 20.75
C LEU A 87 9.51 10.41 21.07
N PRO A 88 8.21 10.13 20.91
CA PRO A 88 7.68 8.78 21.14
C PRO A 88 8.37 7.79 20.19
N VAL A 89 8.67 6.60 20.69
CA VAL A 89 9.36 5.56 19.92
C VAL A 89 8.49 5.07 18.77
N ASP A 90 7.17 5.03 18.95
CA ASP A 90 6.21 4.66 17.92
C ASP A 90 4.81 5.24 18.21
N CYS A 91 3.86 4.94 17.32
CA CYS A 91 2.48 5.37 17.45
C CYS A 91 1.74 4.74 18.64
N SER A 92 2.18 3.59 19.15
CA SER A 92 1.58 2.97 20.35
C SER A 92 1.90 3.79 21.60
N GLU A 93 3.15 4.24 21.73
CA GLU A 93 3.55 5.14 22.82
C GLU A 93 2.90 6.52 22.70
N LEU A 94 2.82 7.06 21.48
CA LEU A 94 2.10 8.31 21.22
C LEU A 94 0.63 8.24 21.68
N TYR A 95 -0.05 7.10 21.45
CA TYR A 95 -1.41 6.87 21.94
C TYR A 95 -1.49 6.78 23.47
N ILE A 96 -0.55 6.08 24.11
CA ILE A 96 -0.46 5.99 25.58
C ILE A 96 -0.26 7.37 26.20
N ASN A 97 0.50 8.24 25.53
CA ASN A 97 0.72 9.63 25.92
C ASN A 97 -0.52 10.53 25.72
N GLY A 98 -1.63 9.98 25.23
CA GLY A 98 -2.93 10.64 25.17
C GLY A 98 -3.33 11.17 23.79
N GLU A 99 -2.51 10.97 22.75
CA GLU A 99 -2.90 11.34 21.40
C GLU A 99 -3.92 10.34 20.83
N VAL A 100 -5.05 10.86 20.35
CA VAL A 100 -6.18 10.04 19.89
C VAL A 100 -6.54 10.30 18.43
N ASN A 101 -5.93 11.30 17.78
CA ASN A 101 -6.18 11.64 16.40
C ASN A 101 -5.21 10.91 15.47
N SER A 102 -5.74 10.27 14.44
CA SER A 102 -4.90 9.72 13.37
C SER A 102 -4.26 10.84 12.57
N GLY A 103 -2.99 10.67 12.17
CA GLY A 103 -2.24 11.71 11.49
C GLY A 103 -0.78 11.35 11.28
N ILE A 104 -0.01 12.30 10.74
CA ILE A 104 1.44 12.16 10.59
C ILE A 104 2.12 12.75 11.82
N TYR A 105 2.97 11.95 12.45
CA TYR A 105 3.72 12.35 13.63
C TYR A 105 5.20 12.02 13.48
N ALA A 106 6.04 12.83 14.12
CA ALA A 106 7.45 12.51 14.28
C ALA A 106 7.61 11.47 15.40
N ILE A 107 8.28 10.37 15.09
CA ILE A 107 8.60 9.30 16.02
C ILE A 107 10.10 9.03 15.97
N LYS A 108 10.64 8.44 17.03
CA LYS A 108 12.06 8.09 17.13
C LYS A 108 12.22 6.70 17.75
N PRO A 109 12.09 5.63 16.94
CA PRO A 109 12.46 4.30 17.38
C PRO A 109 13.86 4.25 17.99
N ASN A 110 14.08 3.35 18.95
CA ASN A 110 15.38 3.22 19.62
C ASN A 110 16.51 3.05 18.59
N HIS A 111 17.63 3.77 18.79
CA HIS A 111 18.80 3.75 17.91
C HIS A 111 18.55 4.19 16.45
N SER A 112 17.46 4.92 16.18
CA SER A 112 17.20 5.56 14.88
C SER A 112 17.26 7.08 14.96
N GLU A 113 17.48 7.72 13.82
CA GLU A 113 17.17 9.14 13.64
C GLU A 113 15.65 9.35 13.58
N PRO A 114 15.12 10.47 14.10
CA PRO A 114 13.70 10.76 14.02
C PRO A 114 13.17 10.74 12.59
N PHE A 115 11.95 10.23 12.41
CA PHE A 115 11.27 10.28 11.12
C PHE A 115 9.75 10.42 11.29
N TYR A 116 9.09 10.85 10.22
CA TYR A 116 7.64 10.92 10.16
C TYR A 116 7.02 9.56 9.85
N ALA A 117 5.92 9.24 10.52
CA ALA A 117 5.09 8.09 10.23
C ALA A 117 3.61 8.45 10.35
N PHE A 118 2.77 7.75 9.58
CA PHE A 118 1.33 7.83 9.74
C PHE A 118 0.90 6.95 10.92
N CYS A 119 0.42 7.59 11.98
CA CYS A 119 -0.19 6.93 13.13
C CYS A 119 -1.69 6.81 12.92
N GLU A 120 -2.17 5.58 12.91
CA GLU A 120 -3.60 5.29 12.97
C GLU A 120 -3.98 5.04 14.43
N MET A 121 -4.77 5.96 14.98
CA MET A 121 -5.30 5.88 16.34
C MET A 121 -6.68 5.24 16.29
N SER A 122 -6.88 4.21 17.11
CA SER A 122 -8.13 3.48 17.25
C SER A 122 -8.50 3.34 18.72
N SER A 123 -9.75 2.95 19.02
CA SER A 123 -10.23 2.75 20.39
C SER A 123 -9.47 1.61 21.08
N GLY A 124 -8.31 1.92 21.67
CA GLY A 124 -7.50 1.02 22.46
C GLY A 124 -6.01 0.96 22.09
N THR A 125 -5.59 1.46 20.91
CA THR A 125 -4.17 1.44 20.53
C THR A 125 -3.86 2.39 19.36
N GLY A 126 -2.62 2.85 19.30
CA GLY A 126 -2.04 3.50 18.12
C GLY A 126 -1.15 2.53 17.35
N SER A 127 -1.30 2.52 16.03
CA SER A 127 -0.53 1.66 15.11
C SER A 127 0.25 2.49 14.10
N THR A 128 1.50 2.12 13.86
CA THR A 128 2.36 2.75 12.87
C THR A 128 2.11 2.11 11.51
N VAL A 129 1.54 2.85 10.55
CA VAL A 129 1.30 2.32 9.20
C VAL A 129 2.61 2.30 8.42
N ILE A 130 3.00 1.12 7.91
CA ILE A 130 4.25 0.93 7.16
C ILE A 130 4.04 0.77 5.66
N GLN A 131 2.83 0.39 5.25
CA GLN A 131 2.44 0.28 3.85
C GLN A 131 0.96 0.57 3.70
N ARG A 132 0.59 1.25 2.61
CA ARG A 132 -0.81 1.41 2.19
C ARG A 132 -0.92 1.29 0.67
N ARG A 133 -1.93 0.56 0.21
CA ARG A 133 -2.39 0.45 -1.19
C ARG A 133 -3.90 0.63 -1.21
N THR A 134 -4.37 1.71 -1.83
CA THR A 134 -5.77 2.10 -1.83
C THR A 134 -6.20 2.66 -3.17
N ASP A 135 -5.35 3.43 -3.83
CA ASP A 135 -5.71 4.17 -5.04
C ASP A 135 -4.75 3.95 -6.21
N GLY A 136 -3.62 3.25 -6.04
CA GLY A 136 -2.68 3.02 -7.12
C GLY A 136 -1.99 4.30 -7.64
N SER A 137 -2.01 5.38 -6.87
CA SER A 137 -1.33 6.65 -7.18
C SER A 137 0.20 6.52 -7.23
N VAL A 138 0.74 5.46 -6.63
CA VAL A 138 2.18 5.20 -6.56
C VAL A 138 2.51 3.86 -7.20
N ASP A 139 3.52 3.88 -8.07
CA ASP A 139 4.09 2.66 -8.65
C ASP A 139 5.08 2.01 -7.66
N PHE A 140 4.80 0.76 -7.28
CA PHE A 140 5.60 -0.02 -6.35
C PHE A 140 6.71 -0.83 -7.04
N ASP A 141 6.83 -0.80 -8.38
CA ASP A 141 7.98 -1.40 -9.07
C ASP A 141 9.26 -0.53 -8.94
N LYS A 142 9.73 -0.40 -7.70
CA LYS A 142 10.85 0.46 -7.29
C LYS A 142 12.15 -0.32 -7.13
N THR A 143 13.26 0.42 -7.14
CA THR A 143 14.63 -0.09 -6.91
C THR A 143 14.86 -0.43 -5.44
N TRP A 144 15.95 -1.16 -5.15
CA TRP A 144 16.38 -1.49 -3.80
C TRP A 144 16.50 -0.24 -2.93
N GLU A 145 17.22 0.77 -3.42
CA GLU A 145 17.45 2.03 -2.70
C GLU A 145 16.14 2.74 -2.31
N MET A 146 15.15 2.73 -3.21
CA MET A 146 13.84 3.32 -2.94
C MET A 146 13.07 2.53 -1.88
N TYR A 147 13.11 1.20 -1.93
CA TYR A 147 12.51 0.34 -0.90
C TYR A 147 13.20 0.49 0.46
N GLU A 148 14.49 0.75 0.46
CA GLU A 148 15.28 0.96 1.66
C GLU A 148 14.92 2.29 2.35
N LYS A 149 14.85 3.39 1.57
CA LYS A 149 14.52 4.74 2.06
C LYS A 149 13.03 4.99 2.32
N GLY A 150 12.17 4.34 1.55
CA GLY A 150 10.72 4.61 1.51
C GLY A 150 10.31 5.51 0.35
N PHE A 151 9.03 5.45 -0.02
CA PHE A 151 8.46 6.22 -1.14
C PHE A 151 6.94 6.37 -1.00
N GLY A 152 6.37 7.31 -1.75
CA GLY A 152 4.94 7.58 -1.80
C GLY A 152 4.51 8.69 -0.85
N VAL A 153 3.20 8.79 -0.61
CA VAL A 153 2.58 9.84 0.22
C VAL A 153 1.85 9.15 1.38
N MET A 154 2.19 9.49 2.62
CA MET A 154 1.73 8.78 3.83
C MET A 154 0.21 8.76 4.00
N GLU A 155 -0.48 9.77 3.46
CA GLU A 155 -1.94 9.85 3.44
C GLU A 155 -2.58 8.99 2.34
N LYS A 156 -1.82 8.57 1.32
CA LYS A 156 -2.26 7.76 0.17
C LYS A 156 -1.48 6.44 0.10
N ASP A 157 -1.08 6.02 -1.11
CA ASP A 157 -0.24 4.85 -1.32
C ASP A 157 1.21 5.16 -0.95
N PHE A 158 1.80 4.34 -0.09
CA PHE A 158 3.20 4.51 0.33
C PHE A 158 3.84 3.25 0.88
N TRP A 159 5.17 3.28 0.96
CA TRP A 159 6.03 2.34 1.66
C TRP A 159 6.96 3.12 2.58
N LEU A 160 6.97 2.80 3.88
CA LEU A 160 7.70 3.57 4.89
C LEU A 160 9.23 3.54 4.67
N GLY A 161 9.77 2.41 4.22
CA GLY A 161 11.20 2.17 4.02
C GLY A 161 11.73 1.06 4.93
N LEU A 162 12.55 0.17 4.39
CA LEU A 162 13.09 -0.98 5.13
C LEU A 162 13.97 -0.56 6.30
N GLN A 163 14.78 0.51 6.17
CA GLN A 163 15.59 1.02 7.28
C GLN A 163 14.72 1.44 8.47
N LYS A 164 13.62 2.14 8.20
CA LYS A 164 12.68 2.59 9.23
C LYS A 164 11.91 1.41 9.82
N ILE A 165 11.44 0.47 8.98
CA ILE A 165 10.73 -0.74 9.45
C ILE A 165 11.64 -1.58 10.36
N GLN A 166 12.90 -1.75 9.98
CA GLN A 166 13.88 -2.52 10.75
C GLN A 166 14.18 -1.89 12.11
N SER A 167 14.18 -0.55 12.21
CA SER A 167 14.42 0.14 13.48
C SER A 167 13.41 -0.18 14.58
N PHE A 168 12.16 -0.54 14.23
CA PHE A 168 11.19 -0.99 15.22
C PHE A 168 11.56 -2.37 15.80
N THR A 169 12.01 -3.28 14.95
CA THR A 169 12.09 -4.71 15.30
C THR A 169 13.43 -5.14 15.88
N GLN A 170 14.35 -4.21 16.14
CA GLN A 170 15.70 -4.51 16.66
C GLN A 170 15.68 -5.06 18.10
N HIS A 171 14.77 -4.56 18.94
CA HIS A 171 14.84 -4.79 20.39
C HIS A 171 13.52 -5.19 21.04
N GLN A 172 12.41 -5.09 20.33
CA GLN A 172 11.09 -5.41 20.85
C GLN A 172 10.29 -6.22 19.84
N ALA A 173 9.43 -7.10 20.34
CA ALA A 173 8.50 -7.84 19.52
C ALA A 173 7.36 -6.91 19.05
N TYR A 174 7.13 -6.87 17.74
CA TYR A 174 6.01 -6.17 17.14
C TYR A 174 5.02 -7.17 16.54
N ILE A 175 3.75 -6.78 16.57
CA ILE A 175 2.71 -7.41 15.76
C ILE A 175 2.59 -6.64 14.45
N LEU A 176 2.79 -7.36 13.36
CA LEU A 176 2.42 -6.93 12.02
C LEU A 176 0.95 -7.23 11.81
N ARG A 177 0.13 -6.20 11.64
CA ARG A 177 -1.26 -6.30 11.25
C ARG A 177 -1.40 -5.99 9.77
N ILE A 178 -2.13 -6.83 9.07
CA ILE A 178 -2.44 -6.72 7.66
C ILE A 178 -3.96 -6.63 7.56
N ASP A 179 -4.47 -5.51 7.07
CA ASP A 179 -5.89 -5.33 6.72
C ASP A 179 -6.00 -5.28 5.20
N VAL A 180 -6.94 -6.03 4.62
CA VAL A 180 -7.15 -6.11 3.17
C VAL A 180 -8.62 -5.99 2.81
N GLU A 181 -8.89 -5.50 1.61
CA GLU A 181 -10.23 -5.46 1.02
C GLU A 181 -10.20 -6.16 -0.34
N ASP A 182 -11.14 -7.08 -0.55
CA ASP A 182 -11.25 -7.84 -1.79
C ASP A 182 -12.05 -7.07 -2.86
N TRP A 183 -12.27 -7.71 -4.01
CA TRP A 183 -12.98 -7.09 -5.14
C TRP A 183 -14.51 -7.06 -4.98
N LYS A 184 -15.03 -7.66 -3.91
CA LYS A 184 -16.43 -7.62 -3.48
C LYS A 184 -16.62 -6.71 -2.27
N GLU A 185 -15.59 -5.94 -1.89
CA GLU A 185 -15.60 -5.04 -0.74
C GLU A 185 -15.68 -5.79 0.61
N GLU A 186 -15.35 -7.09 0.62
CA GLU A 186 -15.19 -7.87 1.84
C GLU A 186 -13.84 -7.55 2.47
N LYS A 187 -13.86 -7.28 3.78
CA LYS A 187 -12.67 -6.91 4.56
C LYS A 187 -12.18 -8.11 5.35
N HIS A 188 -10.87 -8.33 5.30
CA HIS A 188 -10.18 -9.41 5.99
C HIS A 188 -8.94 -8.89 6.68
N TRP A 189 -8.41 -9.65 7.64
CA TRP A 189 -7.22 -9.28 8.37
C TRP A 189 -6.40 -10.48 8.85
N ALA A 190 -5.11 -10.24 9.04
CA ALA A 190 -4.20 -11.19 9.66
C ALA A 190 -3.14 -10.47 10.49
N GLU A 191 -2.71 -11.11 11.56
CA GLU A 191 -1.69 -10.65 12.49
C GLU A 191 -0.57 -11.68 12.61
N TYR A 192 0.67 -11.19 12.66
CA TYR A 192 1.89 -11.98 12.78
C TYR A 192 2.80 -11.36 13.83
N ASN A 193 3.49 -12.19 14.63
CA ASN A 193 4.72 -11.71 15.26
C ASN A 193 5.72 -11.42 14.15
N PHE A 194 6.40 -10.29 14.21
CA PHE A 194 7.19 -9.77 13.11
C PHE A 194 8.51 -9.18 13.57
N SER A 195 9.57 -9.58 12.89
CA SER A 195 10.84 -8.88 12.87
C SER A 195 11.49 -8.96 11.49
N VAL A 196 12.39 -8.03 11.22
CA VAL A 196 13.24 -8.05 10.02
C VAL A 196 14.69 -7.84 10.42
N GLU A 197 15.58 -8.57 9.76
CA GLU A 197 17.02 -8.43 9.97
C GLU A 197 17.57 -7.12 9.42
N GLY A 198 18.82 -6.81 9.76
CA GLY A 198 19.52 -5.63 9.27
C GLY A 198 19.89 -5.68 7.77
N PRO A 199 20.47 -4.58 7.24
CA PRO A 199 20.93 -4.51 5.86
C PRO A 199 21.97 -5.57 5.48
N SER A 200 22.78 -6.03 6.45
CA SER A 200 23.81 -7.08 6.25
C SER A 200 23.22 -8.44 5.89
N GLU A 201 21.99 -8.71 6.31
CA GLU A 201 21.26 -9.94 6.04
C GLU A 201 20.12 -9.70 5.02
N ASP A 202 20.22 -8.61 4.25
CA ASP A 202 19.26 -8.23 3.20
C ASP A 202 17.81 -8.13 3.69
N TYR A 203 17.62 -7.65 4.93
CA TYR A 203 16.32 -7.49 5.57
C TYR A 203 15.50 -8.79 5.62
N ALA A 204 16.14 -9.92 5.93
CA ALA A 204 15.46 -11.20 6.05
C ALA A 204 14.25 -11.13 7.00
N LEU A 205 13.11 -11.68 6.55
CA LEU A 205 11.84 -11.63 7.27
C LEU A 205 11.75 -12.73 8.31
N HIS A 206 11.31 -12.40 9.51
CA HIS A 206 10.93 -13.37 10.53
C HIS A 206 9.47 -13.14 10.92
N VAL A 207 8.62 -14.12 10.60
CA VAL A 207 7.19 -14.06 10.89
C VAL A 207 6.66 -15.37 11.44
N SER A 208 5.72 -15.27 12.37
CA SER A 208 4.91 -16.39 12.84
C SER A 208 3.46 -15.96 12.96
N HIS A 209 2.53 -16.74 12.40
CA HIS A 209 1.10 -16.47 12.49
C HIS A 209 0.65 -16.28 13.94
N PHE A 210 -0.09 -15.20 14.20
CA PHE A 210 -0.62 -14.86 15.52
C PHE A 210 -2.14 -15.03 15.56
N SER A 211 -2.87 -14.35 14.67
CA SER A 211 -4.33 -14.50 14.53
C SER A 211 -4.81 -13.94 13.19
N GLY A 212 -6.08 -14.17 12.83
CA GLY A 212 -6.67 -13.64 11.60
C GLY A 212 -7.77 -14.51 11.05
N ASP A 213 -8.52 -13.98 10.08
CA ASP A 213 -9.54 -14.72 9.33
C ASP A 213 -9.00 -15.25 7.98
N LEU A 214 -7.85 -14.75 7.53
CA LEU A 214 -7.14 -15.27 6.37
C LEU A 214 -6.32 -16.52 6.72
N PRO A 215 -6.31 -17.55 5.85
CA PRO A 215 -5.38 -18.67 5.99
C PRO A 215 -3.94 -18.19 5.92
N ASP A 216 -3.06 -18.76 6.74
CA ASP A 216 -1.65 -18.39 6.82
C ASP A 216 -0.92 -18.56 5.47
N ALA A 217 -0.32 -17.47 5.01
CA ALA A 217 0.48 -17.41 3.79
C ALA A 217 1.89 -16.86 4.01
N MET A 218 2.22 -16.40 5.22
CA MET A 218 3.48 -15.72 5.49
C MET A 218 4.44 -16.54 6.34
N SER A 219 3.99 -17.46 7.20
CA SER A 219 4.93 -18.25 8.02
C SER A 219 5.89 -19.10 7.17
N ASN A 220 5.48 -19.52 5.97
CA ASN A 220 6.32 -20.28 5.05
C ASN A 220 7.42 -19.45 4.37
N ILE A 221 7.35 -18.11 4.43
CA ILE A 221 8.38 -17.21 3.88
C ILE A 221 9.27 -16.62 4.97
N THR A 222 9.21 -17.15 6.20
CA THR A 222 10.18 -16.82 7.25
C THR A 222 11.59 -17.21 6.81
N GLY A 223 12.58 -16.37 7.07
CA GLY A 223 13.96 -16.46 6.57
C GLY A 223 14.16 -15.97 5.14
N ALA A 224 13.11 -15.59 4.40
CA ALA A 224 13.25 -15.03 3.06
C ALA A 224 13.88 -13.64 3.10
N LYS A 225 14.81 -13.38 2.18
CA LYS A 225 15.44 -12.07 2.00
C LYS A 225 14.53 -11.15 1.20
N PHE A 226 14.65 -9.84 1.41
CA PHE A 226 13.93 -8.88 0.58
C PHE A 226 14.55 -8.86 -0.83
N SER A 227 13.73 -8.72 -1.86
CA SER A 227 14.20 -8.62 -3.25
C SER A 227 13.49 -7.50 -3.99
N THR A 228 14.19 -6.89 -4.95
CA THR A 228 13.67 -5.89 -5.88
C THR A 228 14.10 -6.23 -7.31
N LYS A 229 13.63 -5.43 -8.28
CA LYS A 229 13.95 -5.64 -9.70
C LYS A 229 15.45 -5.55 -10.04
N ASP A 230 16.21 -4.82 -9.22
CA ASP A 230 17.64 -4.53 -9.37
C ASP A 230 18.53 -5.24 -8.35
N LYS A 231 17.96 -5.82 -7.28
CA LYS A 231 18.67 -6.69 -6.33
C LYS A 231 17.84 -7.95 -6.08
N ASN A 232 18.21 -9.01 -6.78
CA ASN A 232 17.58 -10.31 -6.64
C ASN A 232 18.34 -11.13 -5.59
N ASN A 233 17.81 -11.17 -4.37
CA ASN A 233 18.34 -12.02 -3.30
C ASN A 233 17.71 -13.41 -3.31
N ASP A 234 16.84 -13.67 -4.30
CA ASP A 234 16.18 -14.95 -4.48
C ASP A 234 16.83 -15.81 -5.54
N ASN A 235 16.73 -17.12 -5.31
CA ASN A 235 16.78 -18.13 -6.35
C ASN A 235 15.46 -18.13 -7.16
N CYS A 236 14.96 -16.94 -7.51
CA CYS A 236 13.75 -16.76 -8.29
C CYS A 236 14.00 -17.33 -9.69
N ASN A 237 13.67 -18.61 -9.88
CA ASN A 237 13.71 -19.24 -11.20
C ASN A 237 12.98 -18.34 -12.22
N LEU A 238 13.50 -18.30 -13.45
CA LEU A 238 12.97 -17.48 -14.55
C LEU A 238 11.44 -17.58 -14.72
N ASP A 239 10.85 -18.74 -14.40
CA ASP A 239 9.41 -18.96 -14.48
C ASP A 239 8.61 -18.25 -13.37
N CYS A 240 9.20 -18.04 -12.20
CA CYS A 240 8.59 -17.36 -11.05
C CYS A 240 8.89 -15.85 -11.07
N ALA A 241 10.09 -15.46 -11.51
CA ALA A 241 10.50 -14.07 -11.69
C ALA A 241 9.57 -13.28 -12.64
N ARG A 242 8.99 -13.93 -13.67
CA ARG A 242 8.02 -13.31 -14.59
C ARG A 242 6.72 -12.85 -13.92
N SER A 243 6.46 -13.27 -12.68
CA SER A 243 5.24 -12.98 -11.93
C SER A 243 5.45 -11.98 -10.79
N CYS A 244 6.69 -11.74 -10.36
CA CYS A 244 7.00 -10.83 -9.26
C CYS A 244 7.07 -9.40 -9.80
N SER A 245 6.24 -8.52 -9.26
CA SER A 245 6.32 -7.07 -9.48
C SER A 245 6.35 -6.38 -8.14
N GLY A 246 7.16 -5.33 -8.03
CA GLY A 246 7.44 -4.69 -6.75
C GLY A 246 8.34 -5.53 -5.84
N GLY A 247 8.90 -4.87 -4.83
CA GLY A 247 9.80 -5.46 -3.86
C GLY A 247 9.06 -6.18 -2.73
N TRP A 248 9.52 -7.38 -2.38
CA TRP A 248 8.93 -8.21 -1.33
C TRP A 248 9.91 -9.27 -0.83
N TRP A 249 9.57 -9.94 0.27
CA TRP A 249 10.24 -11.15 0.72
C TRP A 249 9.73 -12.34 -0.10
N LEU A 250 10.44 -12.68 -1.17
CA LEU A 250 10.03 -13.78 -2.03
C LEU A 250 10.69 -15.06 -1.54
N SER A 251 10.03 -16.19 -1.77
CA SER A 251 10.59 -17.51 -1.49
C SER A 251 10.06 -18.45 -2.55
N ALA A 252 10.96 -19.09 -3.32
CA ALA A 252 10.70 -20.16 -4.28
C ALA A 252 9.26 -20.25 -4.82
N CYS A 253 8.83 -19.22 -5.56
CA CYS A 253 7.51 -19.14 -6.21
C CYS A 253 6.28 -18.90 -5.30
N SER A 254 6.48 -18.41 -4.08
CA SER A 254 5.42 -17.84 -3.26
C SER A 254 4.72 -16.72 -4.01
N GLU A 255 3.41 -16.83 -4.17
CA GLU A 255 2.57 -15.84 -4.86
C GLU A 255 1.96 -14.83 -3.85
N THR A 256 2.57 -14.67 -2.68
CA THR A 256 2.15 -13.66 -1.69
C THR A 256 3.00 -12.42 -1.87
N SER A 257 2.38 -11.32 -2.29
CA SER A 257 2.99 -9.99 -2.34
C SER A 257 1.92 -8.91 -2.33
N PHE A 258 2.02 -7.98 -1.39
CA PHE A 258 1.15 -6.80 -1.34
C PHE A 258 1.72 -5.60 -2.09
N ASN A 259 2.96 -5.71 -2.55
CA ASN A 259 3.66 -4.68 -3.30
C ASN A 259 3.57 -4.87 -4.81
N GLY A 260 2.73 -5.82 -5.26
CA GLY A 260 2.42 -6.04 -6.66
C GLY A 260 1.81 -4.83 -7.37
N LYS A 261 1.68 -4.96 -8.69
CA LYS A 261 1.04 -3.98 -9.55
C LYS A 261 -0.40 -3.70 -9.08
N TYR A 262 -0.72 -2.42 -8.94
CA TYR A 262 -2.09 -2.03 -8.66
C TYR A 262 -2.95 -2.20 -9.92
N PHE A 263 -4.14 -2.79 -9.76
CA PHE A 263 -5.13 -2.88 -10.80
C PHE A 263 -6.37 -2.11 -10.36
N TRP A 264 -6.94 -1.30 -11.26
CA TRP A 264 -8.19 -0.56 -11.01
C TRP A 264 -9.43 -1.44 -11.16
N LEU A 265 -9.32 -2.50 -11.95
CA LEU A 265 -10.34 -3.49 -12.19
C LEU A 265 -9.74 -4.87 -11.99
N ARG A 266 -10.56 -5.81 -11.53
CA ARG A 266 -10.10 -7.18 -11.28
C ARG A 266 -9.49 -7.76 -12.56
N ALA A 267 -8.19 -8.05 -12.50
CA ALA A 267 -7.46 -8.50 -13.67
C ALA A 267 -8.02 -9.83 -14.23
N LYS A 268 -8.24 -9.88 -15.55
CA LYS A 268 -8.66 -11.11 -16.24
C LYS A 268 -7.43 -11.99 -16.52
N GLY A 269 -7.57 -13.30 -16.26
CA GLY A 269 -6.49 -14.28 -16.46
C GLY A 269 -5.59 -14.48 -15.25
N ARG A 270 -5.00 -15.67 -15.13
CA ARG A 270 -4.20 -16.07 -13.95
C ARG A 270 -2.84 -15.35 -13.89
N SER A 271 -2.15 -15.25 -15.03
CA SER A 271 -0.82 -14.63 -15.12
C SER A 271 -0.86 -13.14 -14.71
N LEU A 272 -1.87 -12.40 -15.16
CA LEU A 272 -2.00 -10.99 -14.81
C LEU A 272 -2.32 -10.80 -13.33
N ARG A 273 -3.21 -11.64 -12.75
CA ARG A 273 -3.54 -11.61 -11.33
C ARG A 273 -2.33 -11.84 -10.43
N ARG A 274 -1.43 -12.76 -10.81
CA ARG A 274 -0.19 -13.05 -10.06
C ARG A 274 0.75 -11.86 -9.91
N LYS A 275 0.66 -10.87 -10.80
CA LYS A 275 1.42 -9.61 -10.71
C LYS A 275 0.74 -8.59 -9.82
N GLY A 276 -0.45 -8.88 -9.31
CA GLY A 276 -1.22 -7.94 -8.50
C GLY A 276 -0.87 -8.02 -7.03
N ILE A 277 -1.71 -7.38 -6.23
CA ILE A 277 -1.77 -7.59 -4.78
C ILE A 277 -2.35 -9.00 -4.54
N GLN A 278 -1.52 -9.91 -4.04
CA GLN A 278 -1.84 -11.34 -3.94
C GLN A 278 -1.52 -11.91 -2.56
N TRP A 279 -2.33 -12.89 -2.16
CA TRP A 279 -2.14 -13.68 -0.96
C TRP A 279 -2.35 -15.15 -1.27
N LYS A 280 -1.29 -15.96 -1.13
CA LYS A 280 -1.30 -17.37 -1.50
C LYS A 280 -0.92 -18.24 -0.31
N PRO A 281 -1.90 -18.78 0.43
CA PRO A 281 -1.60 -19.75 1.48
C PRO A 281 -1.00 -21.03 0.90
N GLY A 282 -0.25 -21.75 1.74
CA GLY A 282 0.44 -22.99 1.35
C GLY A 282 -0.51 -24.02 0.74
N THR A 283 -1.73 -24.11 1.26
CA THR A 283 -2.84 -24.90 0.71
C THR A 283 -4.01 -23.99 0.34
N GLY A 284 -4.79 -24.34 -0.69
CA GLY A 284 -5.97 -23.57 -1.10
C GLY A 284 -5.76 -22.62 -2.28
N SER A 285 -6.68 -21.69 -2.49
CA SER A 285 -6.69 -20.77 -3.63
C SER A 285 -5.90 -19.48 -3.36
N SER A 286 -5.37 -18.84 -4.40
CA SER A 286 -4.79 -17.49 -4.30
C SER A 286 -5.92 -16.46 -4.16
N TYR A 287 -5.74 -15.50 -3.26
CA TYR A 287 -6.61 -14.35 -3.07
C TYR A 287 -6.00 -13.13 -3.77
N SER A 288 -6.87 -12.30 -4.33
CA SER A 288 -6.49 -11.05 -4.96
C SER A 288 -7.21 -9.91 -4.26
N PHE A 289 -6.47 -8.89 -3.83
CA PHE A 289 -7.05 -7.77 -3.11
C PHE A 289 -7.04 -6.49 -3.95
N LYS A 290 -7.97 -5.60 -3.62
CA LYS A 290 -8.11 -4.26 -4.18
C LYS A 290 -7.34 -3.25 -3.32
N MET A 291 -7.38 -3.42 -1.99
CA MET A 291 -6.69 -2.55 -1.04
C MET A 291 -5.90 -3.36 -0.01
N THR A 292 -4.82 -2.78 0.49
CA THR A 292 -4.04 -3.31 1.61
C THR A 292 -3.56 -2.19 2.50
N LYS A 293 -3.49 -2.47 3.80
CA LYS A 293 -2.80 -1.64 4.77
C LYS A 293 -2.01 -2.58 5.67
N ILE A 294 -0.75 -2.24 5.90
CA ILE A 294 0.13 -2.97 6.80
C ILE A 294 0.59 -2.02 7.88
N SER A 295 0.44 -2.42 9.14
CA SER A 295 0.81 -1.60 10.30
C SER A 295 1.52 -2.42 11.37
N LEU A 296 2.34 -1.74 12.15
CA LEU A 296 3.04 -2.29 13.30
C LEU A 296 2.43 -1.74 14.59
N ARG A 297 2.29 -2.61 15.58
CA ARG A 297 1.95 -2.24 16.97
C ARG A 297 2.78 -3.08 17.92
N ARG A 298 3.09 -2.56 19.11
CA ARG A 298 3.78 -3.35 20.13
C ARG A 298 2.92 -4.54 20.56
N VAL A 299 3.58 -5.64 20.91
CA VAL A 299 2.94 -6.66 21.76
C VAL A 299 2.70 -6.00 23.12
N PRO A 300 1.47 -6.01 23.67
CA PRO A 300 1.26 -5.52 25.03
C PRO A 300 2.17 -6.31 25.95
N ASP A 301 2.93 -5.63 26.81
CA ASP A 301 3.71 -6.32 27.84
C ASP A 301 2.71 -7.11 28.68
N SER A 302 2.69 -8.44 28.50
CA SER A 302 2.00 -9.34 29.39
C SER A 302 2.76 -9.28 30.70
N GLY A 303 2.37 -8.32 31.54
CA GLY A 303 2.88 -8.17 32.90
C GLY A 303 2.80 -9.54 33.57
N ILE A 304 3.97 -10.09 33.88
CA ILE A 304 4.12 -11.23 34.79
C ILE A 304 3.89 -10.71 36.20
#